data_AF-A0A7C7J1V4-F1
#
_entry.id   AF-A0A7C7J1V4-F1
#
_cell.length_a   1.000
_cell.length_b   1.000
_cell.length_c   1.000
_cell.angle_alpha   90.00
_cell.angle_beta   90.00
_cell.angle_gamma   90.00
#
_symmetry.space_group_name_H-M   'P 1'
#
loop_
_entity.id
_entity.type
_entity.pdbx_description
1 polymer ?
#
loop_
_entity_poly.entity_id
_entity_poly.type
_entity_poly.pdbx_seq_one_letter_code
_entity_poly.pdbx_strand_id
1 'polypeptide(L)'
;MNLKISYPLSFAGLLLLSLVATPGSDSFAGPLKDYVDEPDSNYSFSLAREVVGSGYTRYVLDLTAQSWKEGEVTPHLWKHWVTIIRPDNVAFDSALLVISGGNNNHDKIPNDPDEIMVTIAKQTRSVVVELQGIPNEPVQFSDETETRNEDAIIAYSYDKFMTTGDPTWPLLVPMVKSTVRAMDAVQKFMDEQASKRQVLESFVLVGASKRGWTTWLTAAIDDRVKAIAPLVIDMLNLDEQMAQTMEYYGRYTEATQDYTQFGIQDKINTAEGQALLKIVDPFEYRDALTMPKLVMLGAGDQYWTVDSANLYFQELKGPKYIRYEPNADHGIDSSMPSITALANFYYSVINGNALPDFDWEFKKNGSFEVTAQTRPKQVRLWTATAPTMDFRLKTIGGAWKSSPVSNSGENVYAGNVPVPEEGFTAYFVEMIYPGPLGMDYSLTTLIGIPNTA
;
A
#
# COMPACT_ATOMS: atom_id res chain seq x y z
N MET A 1 84.13 -13.13 -21.46
CA MET A 1 84.36 -14.25 -20.53
C MET A 1 83.78 -13.84 -19.19
N ASN A 2 82.80 -14.62 -18.71
CA ASN A 2 82.14 -14.63 -17.41
C ASN A 2 81.19 -13.48 -16.99
N LEU A 3 79.95 -13.92 -16.74
CA LEU A 3 78.79 -13.25 -16.17
C LEU A 3 79.08 -12.60 -14.81
N LYS A 4 78.32 -11.53 -14.50
CA LYS A 4 77.36 -11.55 -13.38
C LYS A 4 76.30 -10.45 -13.55
N ILE A 5 75.06 -10.86 -13.28
CA ILE A 5 73.81 -10.11 -13.35
C ILE A 5 73.69 -9.18 -12.15
N SER A 6 73.21 -7.95 -12.37
CA SER A 6 72.60 -7.11 -11.35
C SER A 6 71.73 -6.04 -12.02
N TYR A 7 70.41 -6.14 -11.84
CA TYR A 7 69.44 -5.12 -12.24
C TYR A 7 69.54 -3.90 -11.32
N PRO A 8 69.20 -2.70 -11.82
CA PRO A 8 68.29 -1.87 -11.04
C PRO A 8 67.21 -1.14 -11.86
N LEU A 9 66.03 -1.13 -11.24
CA LEU A 9 64.98 -0.10 -11.16
C LEU A 9 64.34 0.46 -12.44
N SER A 10 63.08 0.04 -12.60
CA SER A 10 62.00 0.64 -13.38
C SER A 10 61.71 2.10 -12.99
N PHE A 11 61.56 2.96 -14.00
CA PHE A 11 60.85 4.24 -13.91
C PHE A 11 59.50 4.06 -14.61
N ALA A 12 58.44 3.85 -13.82
CA ALA A 12 57.06 3.88 -14.30
C ALA A 12 56.53 5.31 -14.16
N GLY A 13 56.17 5.94 -15.27
CA GLY A 13 55.52 7.24 -15.28
C GLY A 13 54.10 7.14 -14.73
N LEU A 14 53.79 7.97 -13.73
CA LEU A 14 52.42 8.19 -13.27
C LEU A 14 51.63 8.93 -14.34
N LEU A 15 50.65 8.25 -14.95
CA LEU A 15 49.49 8.90 -15.55
C LEU A 15 48.49 9.20 -14.43
N LEU A 16 48.35 10.48 -14.08
CA LEU A 16 47.23 10.97 -13.27
C LEU A 16 45.98 11.02 -14.15
N LEU A 17 45.15 9.97 -14.10
CA LEU A 17 43.76 10.06 -14.54
C LEU A 17 42.97 10.84 -13.49
N SER A 18 42.61 12.08 -13.82
CA SER A 18 41.57 12.82 -13.14
C SER A 18 40.24 12.11 -13.34
N LEU A 19 39.77 11.39 -12.31
CA LEU A 19 38.39 10.94 -12.22
C LEU A 19 37.51 12.20 -12.16
N VAL A 20 36.88 12.55 -13.28
CA VAL A 20 35.68 13.38 -13.23
C VAL A 20 34.59 12.47 -12.70
N ALA A 21 34.29 12.59 -11.41
CA ALA A 21 33.08 12.01 -10.85
C ALA A 21 31.90 12.67 -11.59
N THR A 22 31.33 11.96 -12.57
CA THR A 22 29.94 12.20 -12.95
C THR A 22 29.12 12.06 -11.67
N PRO A 23 28.26 13.03 -11.32
CA PRO A 23 27.31 12.79 -10.25
C PRO A 23 26.51 11.57 -10.69
N GLY A 24 26.73 10.45 -10.00
CA GLY A 24 25.76 9.38 -10.01
C GLY A 24 24.44 10.00 -9.59
N SER A 25 23.35 9.51 -10.16
CA SER A 25 22.02 9.77 -9.62
C SER A 25 22.05 9.52 -8.11
N ASP A 26 22.19 10.59 -7.32
CA ASP A 26 22.16 10.50 -5.87
C ASP A 26 20.84 9.85 -5.52
N SER A 27 20.98 8.68 -4.94
CA SER A 27 19.93 7.76 -4.56
C SER A 27 18.80 8.47 -3.83
N PHE A 28 17.58 7.99 -4.04
CA PHE A 28 16.41 8.11 -3.16
C PHE A 28 16.66 7.55 -1.73
N ALA A 29 17.85 7.73 -1.16
CA ALA A 29 18.22 7.28 0.18
C ALA A 29 17.79 8.34 1.21
N GLY A 30 16.50 8.28 1.56
CA GLY A 30 15.95 8.99 2.71
C GLY A 30 15.98 8.13 3.98
N PRO A 31 15.61 8.68 5.15
CA PRO A 31 15.70 7.98 6.43
C PRO A 31 14.96 6.63 6.48
N LEU A 32 13.86 6.49 5.72
CA LEU A 32 13.14 5.23 5.55
C LEU A 32 14.04 4.15 4.92
N LYS A 33 14.72 4.47 3.81
CA LYS A 33 15.58 3.53 3.10
C LYS A 33 16.80 3.18 3.93
N ASP A 34 17.43 4.16 4.57
CA ASP A 34 18.60 3.96 5.42
C ASP A 34 18.31 2.96 6.55
N TYR A 35 17.16 3.12 7.23
CA TYR A 35 16.73 2.20 8.29
C TYR A 35 16.50 0.78 7.79
N VAL A 36 15.85 0.64 6.62
CA VAL A 36 15.53 -0.67 6.03
C VAL A 36 16.79 -1.40 5.56
N ASP A 37 17.75 -0.68 4.98
CA ASP A 37 19.00 -1.23 4.50
C ASP A 37 19.96 -1.61 5.65
N GLU A 38 19.82 -0.99 6.83
CA GLU A 38 20.63 -1.34 8.00
C GLU A 38 20.47 -2.83 8.38
N PRO A 39 21.57 -3.61 8.44
CA PRO A 39 21.52 -4.98 8.89
C PRO A 39 21.04 -5.10 10.34
N ASP A 40 20.24 -6.12 10.64
CA ASP A 40 19.80 -6.42 12.00
C ASP A 40 20.29 -7.82 12.40
N SER A 41 21.07 -7.92 13.47
CA SER A 41 21.61 -9.20 13.95
C SER A 41 20.52 -10.15 14.50
N ASN A 42 19.33 -9.66 14.79
CA ASN A 42 18.20 -10.47 15.23
C ASN A 42 17.43 -11.09 14.05
N TYR A 43 17.66 -10.62 12.81
CA TYR A 43 16.98 -11.17 11.64
C TYR A 43 17.27 -12.66 11.50
N SER A 44 16.20 -13.47 11.57
CA SER A 44 16.27 -14.91 11.41
C SER A 44 14.91 -15.47 11.03
N PHE A 45 14.89 -16.59 10.32
CA PHE A 45 13.66 -17.32 10.07
C PHE A 45 13.88 -18.83 10.09
N SER A 46 12.81 -19.58 10.36
CA SER A 46 12.81 -21.04 10.32
C SER A 46 11.45 -21.59 9.87
N LEU A 47 11.43 -22.79 9.28
CA LEU A 47 10.19 -23.47 8.95
C LEU A 47 9.53 -24.02 10.22
N ALA A 48 8.37 -23.48 10.58
CA ALA A 48 7.59 -23.95 11.72
C ALA A 48 6.61 -25.07 11.34
N ARG A 49 6.06 -25.03 10.13
CA ARG A 49 5.12 -26.05 9.65
C ARG A 49 5.08 -26.14 8.13
N GLU A 50 4.94 -27.37 7.63
CA GLU A 50 4.59 -27.66 6.24
C GLU A 50 3.30 -28.51 6.21
N VAL A 51 2.37 -28.17 5.32
CA VAL A 51 1.11 -28.91 5.12
C VAL A 51 0.85 -29.08 3.62
N VAL A 52 0.67 -30.32 3.18
CA VAL A 52 0.21 -30.61 1.81
C VAL A 52 -1.31 -30.54 1.79
N GLY A 53 -1.85 -29.57 1.05
CA GLY A 53 -3.28 -29.38 0.85
C GLY A 53 -3.75 -29.91 -0.51
N SER A 54 -5.03 -29.68 -0.82
CA SER A 54 -5.62 -30.10 -2.11
C SER A 54 -5.26 -29.13 -3.23
N GLY A 55 -4.22 -29.48 -4.01
CA GLY A 55 -3.74 -28.68 -5.14
C GLY A 55 -2.74 -27.58 -4.76
N TYR A 56 -2.21 -27.61 -3.53
CA TYR A 56 -1.23 -26.65 -3.02
C TYR A 56 -0.38 -27.26 -1.90
N THR A 57 0.78 -26.66 -1.63
CA THR A 57 1.58 -26.86 -0.41
C THR A 57 1.63 -25.57 0.37
N ARG A 58 1.41 -25.63 1.68
CA ARG A 58 1.50 -24.50 2.60
C ARG A 58 2.72 -24.63 3.49
N TYR A 59 3.46 -23.54 3.61
CA TYR A 59 4.55 -23.40 4.56
C TYR A 59 4.21 -22.29 5.55
N VAL A 60 4.64 -22.43 6.79
CA VAL A 60 4.56 -21.38 7.81
C VAL A 60 5.95 -21.16 8.35
N LEU A 61 6.48 -19.96 8.17
CA LEU A 61 7.78 -19.55 8.71
C LEU A 61 7.58 -18.79 10.02
N ASP A 62 8.43 -19.09 11.00
CA ASP A 62 8.67 -18.25 12.16
C ASP A 62 9.76 -17.23 11.78
N LEU A 63 9.39 -15.95 11.65
CA LEU A 63 10.29 -14.86 11.26
C LEU A 63 10.51 -13.93 12.45
N THR A 64 11.76 -13.73 12.85
CA THR A 64 12.17 -12.53 13.59
C THR A 64 12.72 -11.53 12.58
N ALA A 65 12.03 -10.41 12.39
CA ALA A 65 12.39 -9.44 11.36
C ALA A 65 13.50 -8.48 11.80
N GLN A 66 13.41 -8.00 13.04
CA GLN A 66 14.27 -6.94 13.58
C GLN A 66 14.10 -6.77 15.10
N SER A 67 14.91 -5.88 15.68
CA SER A 67 14.63 -5.20 16.94
C SER A 67 14.26 -3.73 16.70
N TRP A 68 13.18 -3.28 17.33
CA TRP A 68 12.78 -1.87 17.32
C TRP A 68 12.83 -1.30 18.75
N LYS A 69 13.68 -0.28 18.95
CA LYS A 69 13.75 0.51 20.18
C LYS A 69 13.95 -0.33 21.45
N GLU A 70 14.96 -1.21 21.43
CA GLU A 70 15.34 -2.01 22.61
C GLU A 70 15.57 -1.12 23.85
N GLY A 71 14.95 -1.49 24.97
CA GLY A 71 15.00 -0.73 26.22
C GLY A 71 13.95 0.39 26.33
N GLU A 72 13.40 0.86 25.21
CA GLU A 72 12.35 1.89 25.18
C GLU A 72 10.97 1.31 24.83
N VAL A 73 10.92 0.17 24.12
CA VAL A 73 9.69 -0.50 23.68
C VAL A 73 9.69 -1.96 24.12
N THR A 74 8.56 -2.45 24.60
CA THR A 74 8.36 -3.86 24.96
C THR A 74 7.07 -4.41 24.36
N PRO A 75 7.11 -5.53 23.59
CA PRO A 75 8.31 -6.21 23.12
C PRO A 75 9.05 -5.40 22.06
N HIS A 76 10.39 -5.38 22.11
CA HIS A 76 11.24 -4.76 21.09
C HIS A 76 11.58 -5.71 19.94
N LEU A 77 11.55 -7.04 20.16
CA LEU A 77 11.79 -8.02 19.11
C LEU A 77 10.52 -8.25 18.29
N TRP A 78 10.60 -7.96 16.99
CA TRP A 78 9.46 -8.08 16.08
C TRP A 78 9.44 -9.46 15.44
N LYS A 79 8.47 -10.26 15.86
CA LYS A 79 8.23 -11.64 15.39
C LYS A 79 6.95 -11.76 14.60
N HIS A 80 6.99 -12.53 13.52
CA HIS A 80 5.90 -12.65 12.56
C HIS A 80 5.72 -14.10 12.11
N TRP A 81 4.46 -14.49 11.91
CA TRP A 81 4.15 -15.67 11.12
C TRP A 81 4.08 -15.27 9.64
N VAL A 82 4.81 -16.02 8.80
CA VAL A 82 4.73 -15.87 7.34
C VAL A 82 4.15 -17.13 6.74
N THR A 83 2.91 -17.06 6.26
CA THR A 83 2.23 -18.19 5.61
C THR A 83 2.44 -18.10 4.10
N ILE A 84 3.02 -19.14 3.50
CA ILE A 84 3.27 -19.23 2.05
C ILE A 84 2.37 -20.32 1.48
N ILE A 85 1.54 -19.98 0.50
CA ILE A 85 0.68 -20.90 -0.25
C ILE A 85 1.25 -21.03 -1.66
N ARG A 86 1.78 -22.21 -1.98
CA ARG A 86 2.31 -22.55 -3.30
C ARG A 86 1.35 -23.52 -4.00
N PRO A 87 0.66 -23.13 -5.09
CA PRO A 87 -0.17 -24.07 -5.85
C PRO A 87 0.71 -25.13 -6.54
N ASP A 88 0.15 -26.28 -6.90
CA ASP A 88 0.93 -27.35 -7.54
C ASP A 88 1.47 -26.96 -8.92
N ASN A 89 0.76 -26.07 -9.62
CA ASN A 89 0.98 -25.69 -11.02
C ASN A 89 1.45 -24.22 -11.19
N VAL A 90 2.38 -23.77 -10.34
CA VAL A 90 2.99 -22.43 -10.41
C VAL A 90 3.47 -22.11 -11.83
N ALA A 91 3.12 -20.93 -12.34
CA ALA A 91 3.46 -20.45 -13.68
C ALA A 91 4.26 -19.14 -13.68
N PHE A 92 4.39 -18.49 -12.52
CA PHE A 92 5.00 -17.17 -12.38
C PHE A 92 6.06 -17.18 -11.27
N ASP A 93 7.10 -16.39 -11.44
CA ASP A 93 8.15 -16.06 -10.45
C ASP A 93 7.73 -14.93 -9.49
N SER A 94 6.47 -14.54 -9.55
CA SER A 94 5.94 -13.40 -8.82
C SER A 94 4.95 -13.87 -7.77
N ALA A 95 4.99 -13.25 -6.59
CA ALA A 95 4.08 -13.57 -5.50
C ALA A 95 3.15 -12.40 -5.15
N LEU A 96 1.94 -12.71 -4.71
CA LEU A 96 1.09 -11.75 -3.98
C LEU A 96 1.50 -11.80 -2.51
N LEU A 97 1.88 -10.67 -1.92
CA LEU A 97 2.15 -10.57 -0.49
C LEU A 97 1.08 -9.72 0.19
N VAL A 98 0.28 -10.37 1.02
CA VAL A 98 -0.76 -9.78 1.85
C VAL A 98 -0.15 -9.40 3.20
N ILE A 99 -0.07 -8.09 3.47
CA ILE A 99 0.35 -7.55 4.77
C ILE A 99 -0.91 -7.51 5.66
N SER A 100 -0.93 -8.29 6.74
CA SER A 100 -2.13 -8.51 7.56
C SER A 100 -1.85 -8.47 9.06
N GLY A 101 -2.95 -8.37 9.82
CA GLY A 101 -2.96 -8.51 11.28
C GLY A 101 -2.25 -7.41 12.05
N GLY A 102 -2.55 -7.32 13.34
CA GLY A 102 -2.02 -6.33 14.29
C GLY A 102 -1.88 -6.99 15.65
N ASN A 103 -1.15 -8.10 15.68
CA ASN A 103 -0.98 -8.85 16.91
C ASN A 103 0.37 -9.57 16.86
N ASN A 104 1.11 -9.47 17.95
CA ASN A 104 2.37 -10.15 18.21
C ASN A 104 2.18 -11.38 19.10
N ASN A 105 0.94 -11.85 19.28
CA ASN A 105 0.64 -13.17 19.83
C ASN A 105 1.26 -14.24 18.91
N HIS A 106 2.45 -14.69 19.34
CA HIS A 106 3.29 -15.61 18.61
C HIS A 106 3.30 -17.01 19.24
N ASP A 107 2.32 -17.31 20.09
CA ASP A 107 2.27 -18.58 20.85
C ASP A 107 1.74 -19.76 20.03
N LYS A 108 1.01 -19.49 18.95
CA LYS A 108 0.33 -20.50 18.14
C LYS A 108 0.64 -20.34 16.66
N ILE A 109 1.23 -21.38 16.09
CA ILE A 109 1.42 -21.51 14.64
C ILE A 109 0.04 -21.49 13.95
N PRO A 110 -0.17 -20.64 12.92
CA PRO A 110 -1.39 -20.64 12.12
C PRO A 110 -1.78 -22.03 11.60
N ASN A 111 -2.97 -22.49 11.99
CA ASN A 111 -3.41 -23.86 11.73
C ASN A 111 -4.00 -24.05 10.33
N ASP A 112 -4.84 -23.13 9.88
CA ASP A 112 -5.56 -23.22 8.61
C ASP A 112 -5.19 -22.03 7.71
N PRO A 113 -5.08 -22.22 6.39
CA PRO A 113 -4.94 -21.10 5.48
C PRO A 113 -6.25 -20.33 5.34
N ASP A 114 -6.13 -19.06 4.95
CA ASP A 114 -7.26 -18.33 4.40
C ASP A 114 -7.68 -18.95 3.05
N GLU A 115 -8.94 -19.38 2.94
CA GLU A 115 -9.49 -20.04 1.76
C GLU A 115 -9.56 -19.11 0.53
N ILE A 116 -9.70 -17.80 0.74
CA ILE A 116 -9.63 -16.80 -0.35
C ILE A 116 -8.21 -16.77 -0.89
N MET A 117 -7.19 -16.77 -0.02
CA MET A 117 -5.79 -16.81 -0.45
C MET A 117 -5.44 -18.10 -1.20
N VAL A 118 -5.93 -19.26 -0.73
CA VAL A 118 -5.79 -20.54 -1.44
C VAL A 118 -6.44 -20.46 -2.82
N THR A 119 -7.62 -19.86 -2.91
CA THR A 119 -8.35 -19.68 -4.16
C THR A 119 -7.57 -18.77 -5.12
N ILE A 120 -7.08 -17.62 -4.66
CA ILE A 120 -6.26 -16.70 -5.46
C ILE A 120 -5.00 -17.42 -5.95
N ALA A 121 -4.28 -18.13 -5.09
CA ALA A 121 -3.07 -18.86 -5.46
C ALA A 121 -3.33 -19.86 -6.59
N LYS A 122 -4.39 -20.67 -6.46
CA LYS A 122 -4.77 -21.68 -7.45
C LYS A 122 -5.24 -21.08 -8.77
N GLN A 123 -6.09 -20.05 -8.72
CA GLN A 123 -6.63 -19.40 -9.93
C GLN A 123 -5.55 -18.65 -10.70
N THR A 124 -4.66 -17.96 -9.99
CA THR A 124 -3.57 -17.18 -10.60
C THR A 124 -2.34 -18.02 -10.90
N ARG A 125 -2.28 -19.27 -10.40
CA ARG A 125 -1.12 -20.18 -10.56
C ARG A 125 0.18 -19.52 -10.09
N SER A 126 0.10 -18.83 -8.97
CA SER A 126 1.21 -18.06 -8.40
C SER A 126 1.29 -18.27 -6.89
N VAL A 127 2.43 -17.93 -6.30
CA VAL A 127 2.59 -18.00 -4.85
C VAL A 127 1.82 -16.86 -4.19
N VAL A 128 1.09 -17.16 -3.13
CA VAL A 128 0.46 -16.15 -2.26
C VAL A 128 1.10 -16.26 -0.88
N VAL A 129 1.46 -15.11 -0.31
CA VAL A 129 2.11 -14.97 0.98
C VAL A 129 1.24 -14.12 1.88
N GLU A 130 1.08 -14.52 3.13
CA GLU A 130 0.55 -13.67 4.19
C GLU A 130 1.65 -13.37 5.20
N LEU A 131 1.88 -12.09 5.45
CA LEU A 131 2.72 -11.59 6.53
C LEU A 131 1.81 -11.07 7.66
N GLN A 132 1.79 -11.79 8.78
CA GLN A 132 0.95 -11.44 9.94
C GLN A 132 1.69 -10.55 10.95
N GLY A 133 0.93 -9.70 11.65
CA GLY A 133 1.42 -8.92 12.78
C GLY A 133 2.17 -7.66 12.36
N ILE A 134 1.57 -6.87 11.47
CA ILE A 134 2.08 -5.57 11.03
C ILE A 134 1.04 -4.50 11.38
N PRO A 135 1.23 -3.65 12.41
CA PRO A 135 2.43 -3.59 13.26
C PRO A 135 2.53 -4.76 14.25
N ASN A 136 3.74 -4.93 14.81
CA ASN A 136 3.99 -5.91 15.86
C ASN A 136 3.50 -5.36 17.21
N GLU A 137 2.30 -5.74 17.63
CA GLU A 137 1.59 -5.09 18.75
C GLU A 137 0.77 -6.07 19.60
N PRO A 138 0.33 -5.73 20.83
CA PRO A 138 0.51 -4.47 21.55
C PRO A 138 1.99 -4.21 21.89
N VAL A 139 2.32 -2.93 22.09
CA VAL A 139 3.60 -2.51 22.66
C VAL A 139 3.39 -1.61 23.88
N GLN A 140 4.32 -1.65 24.83
CA GLN A 140 4.43 -0.72 25.95
C GLN A 140 5.69 0.12 25.77
N PHE A 141 5.55 1.44 25.90
CA PHE A 141 6.68 2.37 25.91
C PHE A 141 7.20 2.54 27.33
N SER A 142 8.52 2.66 27.50
CA SER A 142 9.18 2.65 28.82
C SER A 142 8.80 3.83 29.73
N ASP A 143 8.29 4.92 29.15
CA ASP A 143 7.83 6.11 29.86
C ASP A 143 6.31 6.14 30.08
N GLU A 144 5.61 5.06 29.74
CA GLU A 144 4.17 4.90 29.93
C GLU A 144 3.83 3.60 30.67
N THR A 145 2.69 3.58 31.36
CA THR A 145 2.16 2.37 32.00
C THR A 145 1.23 1.57 31.09
N GLU A 146 0.66 2.22 30.07
CA GLU A 146 -0.35 1.63 29.20
C GLU A 146 0.29 0.94 27.98
N THR A 147 -0.38 -0.10 27.48
CA THR A 147 -0.06 -0.70 26.18
C THR A 147 -0.81 0.00 25.06
N ARG A 148 -0.16 0.19 23.92
CA ARG A 148 -0.74 0.80 22.71
C ARG A 148 -0.87 -0.22 21.59
N ASN A 149 -1.85 0.03 20.72
CA ASN A 149 -2.14 -0.72 19.49
C ASN A 149 -2.49 0.27 18.37
N GLU A 150 -2.36 -0.18 17.13
CA GLU A 150 -2.82 0.41 15.89
C GLU A 150 -2.40 1.90 15.78
N ASP A 151 -3.36 2.81 15.55
CA ASP A 151 -3.09 4.24 15.38
C ASP A 151 -2.47 4.89 16.62
N ALA A 152 -2.74 4.36 17.82
CA ALA A 152 -2.18 4.90 19.05
C ALA A 152 -0.65 4.73 19.13
N ILE A 153 -0.09 3.67 18.53
CA ILE A 153 1.36 3.49 18.42
C ILE A 153 1.92 4.50 17.41
N ILE A 154 1.26 4.65 16.25
CA ILE A 154 1.69 5.59 15.20
C ILE A 154 1.72 7.01 15.76
N ALA A 155 0.62 7.48 16.37
CA ALA A 155 0.51 8.83 16.90
C ALA A 155 1.55 9.11 18.00
N TYR A 156 1.76 8.18 18.94
CA TYR A 156 2.81 8.30 19.95
C TYR A 156 4.20 8.40 19.29
N SER A 157 4.48 7.52 18.32
CA SER A 157 5.78 7.48 17.64
C SER A 157 6.07 8.75 16.84
N TYR A 158 5.03 9.39 16.29
CA TYR A 158 5.14 10.66 15.59
C TYR A 158 5.44 11.81 16.55
N ASP A 159 4.79 11.84 17.72
CA ASP A 159 5.11 12.84 18.75
C ASP A 159 6.55 12.70 19.25
N LYS A 160 7.04 11.46 19.43
CA LYS A 160 8.45 11.20 19.74
C LYS A 160 9.39 11.69 18.65
N PHE A 161 9.10 11.40 17.38
CA PHE A 161 9.87 11.93 16.27
C PHE A 161 9.90 13.46 16.28
N MET A 162 8.74 14.11 16.39
CA MET A 162 8.66 15.58 16.38
C MET A 162 9.36 16.22 17.59
N THR A 163 9.46 15.51 18.71
CA THR A 163 10.15 15.98 19.91
C THR A 163 11.67 15.78 19.85
N THR A 164 12.12 14.66 19.27
CA THR A 164 13.53 14.22 19.35
C THR A 164 14.31 14.42 18.04
N GLY A 165 13.61 14.49 16.91
CA GLY A 165 14.19 14.48 15.56
C GLY A 165 14.75 13.13 15.12
N ASP A 166 14.58 12.05 15.91
CA ASP A 166 15.14 10.73 15.60
C ASP A 166 14.24 9.95 14.62
N PRO A 167 14.69 9.73 13.37
CA PRO A 167 13.89 9.15 12.29
C PRO A 167 13.60 7.65 12.46
N THR A 168 14.14 7.00 13.49
CA THR A 168 13.85 5.60 13.81
C THR A 168 12.59 5.43 14.66
N TRP A 169 11.98 6.53 15.11
CA TRP A 169 10.73 6.52 15.87
C TRP A 169 9.48 6.18 15.04
N PRO A 170 9.20 6.80 13.89
CA PRO A 170 7.92 6.61 13.19
C PRO A 170 7.63 5.12 12.93
N LEU A 171 6.53 4.60 13.48
CA LEU A 171 6.21 3.15 13.48
C LEU A 171 6.18 2.52 12.08
N LEU A 172 5.84 3.28 11.05
CA LEU A 172 5.80 2.77 9.68
C LEU A 172 7.17 2.30 9.18
N VAL A 173 8.26 2.87 9.72
CA VAL A 173 9.63 2.54 9.34
C VAL A 173 9.96 1.07 9.69
N PRO A 174 9.80 0.58 10.94
CA PRO A 174 9.93 -0.84 11.21
C PRO A 174 8.85 -1.70 10.53
N MET A 175 7.63 -1.22 10.28
CA MET A 175 6.63 -1.98 9.51
C MET A 175 7.11 -2.29 8.07
N VAL A 176 7.73 -1.32 7.40
CA VAL A 176 8.33 -1.50 6.07
C VAL A 176 9.51 -2.47 6.14
N LYS A 177 10.42 -2.31 7.12
CA LYS A 177 11.56 -3.23 7.28
C LYS A 177 11.11 -4.68 7.51
N SER A 178 10.07 -4.91 8.31
CA SER A 178 9.50 -6.25 8.48
C SER A 178 8.93 -6.83 7.19
N THR A 179 8.31 -5.99 6.34
CA THR A 179 7.80 -6.41 5.03
C THR A 179 8.94 -6.81 4.09
N VAL A 180 10.01 -6.01 4.03
CA VAL A 180 11.23 -6.32 3.26
C VAL A 180 11.90 -7.61 3.74
N ARG A 181 12.04 -7.79 5.06
CA ARG A 181 12.62 -8.99 5.66
C ARG A 181 11.76 -10.25 5.44
N ALA A 182 10.44 -10.10 5.33
CA ALA A 182 9.55 -11.18 4.91
C ALA A 182 9.77 -11.56 3.44
N MET A 183 9.91 -10.59 2.54
CA MET A 183 10.27 -10.86 1.13
C MET A 183 11.61 -11.60 1.03
N ASP A 184 12.62 -11.17 1.79
CA ASP A 184 13.94 -11.84 1.88
C ASP A 184 13.80 -13.31 2.35
N ALA A 185 13.05 -13.53 3.42
CA ALA A 185 12.84 -14.86 4.00
C ALA A 185 12.10 -15.79 3.04
N VAL A 186 11.05 -15.28 2.37
CA VAL A 186 10.26 -16.03 1.39
C VAL A 186 11.11 -16.42 0.19
N GLN A 187 11.85 -15.49 -0.41
CA GLN A 187 12.71 -15.80 -1.57
C GLN A 187 13.74 -16.87 -1.19
N LYS A 188 14.45 -16.67 -0.08
CA LYS A 188 15.48 -17.59 0.39
C LYS A 188 14.91 -18.97 0.73
N PHE A 189 13.81 -19.03 1.47
CA PHE A 189 13.16 -20.29 1.85
C PHE A 189 12.68 -21.05 0.61
N MET A 190 11.97 -20.40 -0.30
CA MET A 190 11.39 -21.04 -1.48
C MET A 190 12.44 -21.54 -2.48
N ASP A 191 13.60 -20.89 -2.55
CA ASP A 191 14.71 -21.31 -3.42
C ASP A 191 15.55 -22.43 -2.79
N GLU A 192 15.92 -22.29 -1.51
CA GLU A 192 16.95 -23.11 -0.89
C GLU A 192 16.41 -24.25 -0.01
N GLN A 193 15.22 -24.10 0.59
CA GLN A 193 14.77 -24.93 1.72
C GLN A 193 13.42 -25.63 1.52
N ALA A 194 12.53 -25.06 0.70
CA ALA A 194 11.18 -25.60 0.50
C ALA A 194 11.19 -27.00 -0.15
N SER A 195 10.29 -27.89 0.29
CA SER A 195 10.12 -29.22 -0.30
C SER A 195 9.71 -29.16 -1.78
N LYS A 196 9.06 -28.05 -2.18
CA LYS A 196 8.72 -27.69 -3.55
C LYS A 196 9.39 -26.37 -3.94
N ARG A 197 10.65 -26.46 -4.39
CA ARG A 197 11.44 -25.30 -4.83
C ARG A 197 10.67 -24.40 -5.82
N GLN A 198 10.75 -23.09 -5.60
CA GLN A 198 10.25 -22.04 -6.50
C GLN A 198 11.15 -20.82 -6.37
N VAL A 199 11.71 -20.35 -7.49
CA VAL A 199 12.42 -19.05 -7.51
C VAL A 199 11.37 -17.95 -7.63
N LEU A 200 11.47 -16.95 -6.75
CA LEU A 200 10.62 -15.77 -6.78
C LEU A 200 11.49 -14.53 -7.02
N GLU A 201 11.10 -13.69 -7.97
CA GLU A 201 11.85 -12.50 -8.38
C GLU A 201 11.17 -11.20 -7.94
N SER A 202 9.83 -11.19 -7.86
CA SER A 202 9.06 -9.96 -7.59
C SER A 202 7.80 -10.20 -6.77
N PHE A 203 7.26 -9.11 -6.22
CA PHE A 203 6.07 -9.12 -5.37
C PHE A 203 5.04 -8.09 -5.84
N VAL A 204 3.77 -8.43 -5.67
CA VAL A 204 2.66 -7.48 -5.65
C VAL A 204 2.19 -7.37 -4.22
N LEU A 205 2.14 -6.16 -3.67
CA LEU A 205 1.80 -5.95 -2.26
C LEU A 205 0.35 -5.50 -2.10
N VAL A 206 -0.32 -6.02 -1.07
CA VAL A 206 -1.69 -5.65 -0.72
C VAL A 206 -1.81 -5.58 0.81
N GLY A 207 -2.60 -4.64 1.31
CA GLY A 207 -2.83 -4.49 2.74
C GLY A 207 -3.92 -3.46 3.00
N ALA A 208 -4.64 -3.63 4.11
CA ALA A 208 -5.70 -2.72 4.53
C ALA A 208 -5.22 -1.71 5.58
N SER A 209 -5.72 -0.49 5.50
CA SER A 209 -5.42 0.58 6.45
C SER A 209 -3.90 0.81 6.54
N LYS A 210 -3.32 0.78 7.73
CA LYS A 210 -1.88 0.93 8.02
C LYS A 210 -0.99 -0.09 7.28
N ARG A 211 -1.53 -1.28 7.01
CA ARG A 211 -0.86 -2.28 6.17
C ARG A 211 -0.83 -1.82 4.72
N GLY A 212 -1.91 -1.20 4.25
CA GLY A 212 -1.96 -0.52 2.95
C GLY A 212 -0.98 0.65 2.88
N TRP A 213 -0.83 1.43 3.95
CA TRP A 213 0.21 2.47 4.07
C TRP A 213 1.61 1.85 3.91
N THR A 214 1.85 0.70 4.54
CA THR A 214 3.10 -0.04 4.42
C THR A 214 3.37 -0.50 2.98
N THR A 215 2.35 -0.87 2.20
CA THR A 215 2.54 -1.22 0.78
C THR A 215 3.14 -0.07 -0.02
N TRP A 216 2.66 1.15 0.19
CA TRP A 216 3.15 2.34 -0.48
C TRP A 216 4.61 2.61 -0.16
N LEU A 217 4.95 2.66 1.13
CA LEU A 217 6.31 2.97 1.58
C LEU A 217 7.31 1.86 1.21
N THR A 218 6.88 0.60 1.23
CA THR A 218 7.73 -0.51 0.75
C THR A 218 8.00 -0.39 -0.75
N ALA A 219 6.98 -0.09 -1.54
CA ALA A 219 7.13 0.07 -2.99
C ALA A 219 8.00 1.27 -3.40
N ALA A 220 8.12 2.28 -2.52
CA ALA A 220 8.95 3.44 -2.77
C ALA A 220 10.46 3.14 -2.68
N ILE A 221 10.86 2.06 -2.00
CA ILE A 221 12.27 1.80 -1.64
C ILE A 221 12.79 0.40 -2.01
N ASP A 222 11.92 -0.50 -2.48
CA ASP A 222 12.29 -1.88 -2.85
C ASP A 222 11.82 -2.22 -4.28
N ASP A 223 12.78 -2.33 -5.20
CA ASP A 223 12.55 -2.57 -6.63
C ASP A 223 11.92 -3.95 -6.94
N ARG A 224 11.88 -4.88 -5.98
CA ARG A 224 11.17 -6.15 -6.15
C ARG A 224 9.66 -5.97 -6.18
N VAL A 225 9.14 -4.82 -5.71
CA VAL A 225 7.70 -4.51 -5.72
C VAL A 225 7.27 -4.00 -7.09
N LYS A 226 6.59 -4.87 -7.85
CA LYS A 226 6.17 -4.54 -9.22
C LYS A 226 4.75 -3.99 -9.35
N ALA A 227 3.95 -4.04 -8.28
CA ALA A 227 2.66 -3.37 -8.19
C ALA A 227 2.18 -3.33 -6.73
N ILE A 228 1.26 -2.42 -6.44
CA ILE A 228 0.58 -2.37 -5.13
C ILE A 228 -0.93 -2.27 -5.27
N ALA A 229 -1.65 -2.80 -4.29
CA ALA A 229 -3.08 -2.64 -4.14
C ALA A 229 -3.42 -2.21 -2.70
N PRO A 230 -3.21 -0.94 -2.31
CA PRO A 230 -3.56 -0.44 -0.99
C PRO A 230 -5.09 -0.39 -0.81
N LEU A 231 -5.58 -0.92 0.33
CA LEU A 231 -6.99 -0.89 0.70
C LEU A 231 -7.23 0.10 1.85
N VAL A 232 -8.32 0.86 1.75
CA VAL A 232 -8.89 1.71 2.81
C VAL A 232 -7.86 2.62 3.49
N ILE A 233 -7.04 3.28 2.68
CA ILE A 233 -5.95 4.13 3.19
C ILE A 233 -5.77 5.32 2.26
N ASP A 234 -6.80 6.16 2.17
CA ASP A 234 -6.88 7.33 1.29
C ASP A 234 -6.11 8.54 1.86
N MET A 235 -4.79 8.37 2.09
CA MET A 235 -4.03 9.22 3.01
C MET A 235 -2.80 9.90 2.42
N LEU A 236 -2.64 9.96 1.10
CA LEU A 236 -1.52 10.67 0.50
C LEU A 236 -1.74 12.18 0.54
N ASN A 237 -0.64 12.95 0.64
CA ASN A 237 -0.65 14.40 0.73
C ASN A 237 -1.30 14.88 2.05
N LEU A 238 -0.75 14.38 3.16
CA LEU A 238 -1.36 14.36 4.49
C LEU A 238 -1.68 15.74 5.06
N ASP A 239 -0.83 16.74 4.84
CA ASP A 239 -1.11 18.11 5.30
C ASP A 239 -2.33 18.70 4.60
N GLU A 240 -2.44 18.52 3.28
CA GLU A 240 -3.64 18.88 2.51
C GLU A 240 -4.88 18.08 2.96
N GLN A 241 -4.73 16.79 3.28
CA GLN A 241 -5.84 15.99 3.85
C GLN A 241 -6.36 16.59 5.17
N MET A 242 -5.47 17.06 6.04
CA MET A 242 -5.87 17.67 7.31
C MET A 242 -6.59 19.00 7.09
N ALA A 243 -6.10 19.81 6.14
CA ALA A 243 -6.75 21.05 5.75
C ALA A 243 -8.17 20.82 5.17
N GLN A 244 -8.31 19.88 4.23
CA GLN A 244 -9.60 19.53 3.62
C GLN A 244 -10.59 19.00 4.66
N THR A 245 -10.14 18.16 5.59
CA THR A 245 -10.97 17.68 6.69
C THR A 245 -11.52 18.84 7.52
N MET A 246 -10.73 19.88 7.79
CA MET A 246 -11.18 21.06 8.55
C MET A 246 -12.13 21.93 7.76
N GLU A 247 -11.89 22.10 6.46
CA GLU A 247 -12.81 22.81 5.60
C GLU A 247 -14.19 22.14 5.56
N TYR A 248 -14.23 20.81 5.44
CA TYR A 248 -15.49 20.09 5.20
C TYR A 248 -16.27 19.84 6.49
N TYR A 249 -15.56 19.47 7.56
CA TYR A 249 -16.19 19.01 8.80
C TYR A 249 -16.06 20.01 9.95
N GLY A 250 -15.14 20.98 9.86
CA GLY A 250 -14.82 21.91 10.95
C GLY A 250 -14.18 21.26 12.18
N ARG A 251 -13.83 19.97 12.09
CA ARG A 251 -13.23 19.15 13.16
C ARG A 251 -12.61 17.89 12.59
N TYR A 252 -11.61 17.33 13.27
CA TYR A 252 -11.08 16.03 12.90
C TYR A 252 -12.07 14.92 13.27
N THR A 253 -12.01 13.81 12.55
CA THR A 253 -12.92 12.69 12.77
C THR A 253 -12.46 11.87 13.98
N GLU A 254 -13.42 11.21 14.61
CA GLU A 254 -13.17 10.26 15.70
C GLU A 254 -12.22 9.12 15.31
N ALA A 255 -12.13 8.79 14.02
CA ALA A 255 -11.20 7.78 13.51
C ALA A 255 -9.73 8.23 13.61
N THR A 256 -9.49 9.55 13.65
CA THR A 256 -8.14 10.14 13.78
C THR A 256 -7.82 10.61 15.21
N GLN A 257 -8.64 10.23 16.20
CA GLN A 257 -8.56 10.79 17.54
C GLN A 257 -7.20 10.56 18.23
N ASP A 258 -6.53 9.44 17.98
CA ASP A 258 -5.19 9.19 18.53
C ASP A 258 -4.18 10.26 18.10
N TYR A 259 -4.22 10.66 16.82
CA TYR A 259 -3.38 11.74 16.29
C TYR A 259 -3.76 13.10 16.88
N THR A 260 -5.06 13.36 17.06
CA THR A 260 -5.56 14.58 17.72
C THR A 260 -5.07 14.68 19.16
N GLN A 261 -5.04 13.58 19.92
CA GLN A 261 -4.61 13.57 21.32
C GLN A 261 -3.14 13.98 21.50
N PHE A 262 -2.28 13.67 20.52
CA PHE A 262 -0.88 14.09 20.49
C PHE A 262 -0.64 15.44 19.80
N GLY A 263 -1.71 16.09 19.30
CA GLY A 263 -1.62 17.35 18.56
C GLY A 263 -0.83 17.20 17.25
N ILE A 264 -0.77 16.01 16.66
CA ILE A 264 -0.01 15.75 15.42
C ILE A 264 -0.51 16.64 14.29
N GLN A 265 -1.83 16.76 14.17
CA GLN A 265 -2.49 17.49 13.10
C GLN A 265 -2.19 19.00 13.18
N ASP A 266 -2.10 19.56 14.39
CA ASP A 266 -1.74 20.96 14.61
C ASP A 266 -0.26 21.25 14.32
N LYS A 267 0.60 20.23 14.45
CA LYS A 267 2.05 20.31 14.21
C LYS A 267 2.44 19.98 12.76
N ILE A 268 1.52 19.51 11.92
CA ILE A 268 1.86 18.96 10.59
C ILE A 268 2.54 19.98 9.66
N ASN A 269 2.24 21.27 9.85
CA ASN A 269 2.81 22.38 9.09
C ASN A 269 4.07 23.00 9.72
N THR A 270 4.56 22.49 10.85
CA THR A 270 5.84 22.94 11.44
C THR A 270 7.03 22.29 10.72
N ALA A 271 8.25 22.74 11.02
CA ALA A 271 9.45 22.15 10.45
C ALA A 271 9.59 20.66 10.81
N GLU A 272 9.21 20.29 12.04
CA GLU A 272 9.21 18.92 12.54
C GLU A 272 8.11 18.09 11.88
N GLY A 273 6.91 18.65 11.69
CA GLY A 273 5.82 18.01 10.94
C GLY A 273 6.20 17.71 9.50
N GLN A 274 6.78 18.69 8.81
CA GLN A 274 7.24 18.53 7.43
C GLN A 274 8.42 17.56 7.31
N ALA A 275 9.30 17.51 8.32
CA ALA A 275 10.35 16.48 8.40
C ALA A 275 9.77 15.07 8.59
N LEU A 276 8.68 14.93 9.34
CA LEU A 276 7.97 13.66 9.50
C LEU A 276 7.35 13.22 8.17
N LEU A 277 6.64 14.11 7.48
CA LEU A 277 5.97 13.80 6.20
C LEU A 277 6.95 13.25 5.16
N LYS A 278 8.17 13.78 5.08
CA LYS A 278 9.25 13.25 4.22
C LYS A 278 9.61 11.78 4.47
N ILE A 279 9.28 11.25 5.65
CA ILE A 279 9.51 9.86 6.01
C ILE A 279 8.25 9.04 5.76
N VAL A 280 7.09 9.55 6.17
CA VAL A 280 5.87 8.75 6.33
C VAL A 280 4.82 8.97 5.24
N ASP A 281 4.77 10.11 4.56
CA ASP A 281 3.77 10.37 3.53
C ASP A 281 4.21 9.77 2.19
N PRO A 282 3.47 8.80 1.61
CA PRO A 282 3.84 8.25 0.32
C PRO A 282 3.86 9.26 -0.83
N PHE A 283 3.17 10.40 -0.68
CA PHE A 283 3.17 11.47 -1.68
C PHE A 283 4.57 12.08 -1.88
N GLU A 284 5.40 12.10 -0.84
CA GLU A 284 6.80 12.53 -0.90
C GLU A 284 7.66 11.60 -1.77
N TYR A 285 7.20 10.36 -1.98
CA TYR A 285 7.86 9.33 -2.79
C TYR A 285 7.21 9.13 -4.17
N ARG A 286 6.23 9.96 -4.57
CA ARG A 286 5.44 9.77 -5.80
C ARG A 286 6.27 9.59 -7.08
N ASP A 287 7.47 10.15 -7.11
CA ASP A 287 8.41 10.03 -8.21
C ASP A 287 8.98 8.61 -8.40
N ALA A 288 9.16 7.86 -7.31
CA ALA A 288 9.62 6.47 -7.32
C ALA A 288 8.45 5.47 -7.53
N LEU A 289 7.23 5.89 -7.24
CA LEU A 289 6.02 5.07 -7.26
C LEU A 289 5.45 4.84 -8.68
N THR A 290 6.30 4.49 -9.65
CA THR A 290 5.93 4.37 -11.08
C THR A 290 5.31 3.03 -11.47
N MET A 291 5.38 2.03 -10.61
CA MET A 291 4.77 0.72 -10.84
C MET A 291 3.23 0.79 -10.75
N PRO A 292 2.48 -0.13 -11.41
CA PRO A 292 1.02 -0.16 -11.35
C PRO A 292 0.43 -0.13 -9.93
N LYS A 293 -0.67 0.61 -9.76
CA LYS A 293 -1.37 0.75 -8.47
C LYS A 293 -2.87 0.56 -8.62
N LEU A 294 -3.49 -0.17 -7.70
CA LEU A 294 -4.94 -0.27 -7.55
C LEU A 294 -5.35 0.20 -6.15
N VAL A 295 -5.79 1.45 -6.05
CA VAL A 295 -6.30 2.02 -4.79
C VAL A 295 -7.75 1.57 -4.59
N MET A 296 -8.08 0.94 -3.47
CA MET A 296 -9.43 0.44 -3.19
C MET A 296 -9.97 1.06 -1.92
N LEU A 297 -11.10 1.76 -2.02
CA LEU A 297 -11.63 2.62 -0.95
C LEU A 297 -13.14 2.40 -0.75
N GLY A 298 -13.63 2.60 0.47
CA GLY A 298 -15.06 2.74 0.73
C GLY A 298 -15.52 4.18 0.43
N ALA A 299 -16.63 4.35 -0.28
CA ALA A 299 -17.16 5.68 -0.59
C ALA A 299 -17.77 6.42 0.62
N GLY A 300 -17.82 5.77 1.78
CA GLY A 300 -18.30 6.33 3.04
C GLY A 300 -17.35 6.08 4.21
N ASP A 301 -16.04 5.93 3.96
CA ASP A 301 -14.99 5.71 4.97
C ASP A 301 -14.98 6.81 6.05
N GLN A 302 -14.80 6.43 7.31
CA GLN A 302 -14.82 7.36 8.44
C GLN A 302 -13.55 8.21 8.62
N TYR A 303 -12.44 7.83 7.99
CA TYR A 303 -11.15 8.50 8.15
C TYR A 303 -11.01 9.76 7.30
N TRP A 304 -11.54 9.74 6.07
CA TRP A 304 -11.20 10.70 5.03
C TRP A 304 -12.44 11.45 4.51
N THR A 305 -12.20 12.56 3.82
CA THR A 305 -13.26 13.29 3.10
C THR A 305 -13.64 12.52 1.83
N VAL A 306 -14.87 12.72 1.37
CA VAL A 306 -15.48 11.87 0.31
C VAL A 306 -14.68 11.87 -0.99
N ASP A 307 -13.91 12.93 -1.24
CA ASP A 307 -13.12 13.14 -2.44
C ASP A 307 -11.63 13.35 -2.15
N SER A 308 -11.14 12.87 -1.00
CA SER A 308 -9.74 12.93 -0.55
C SER A 308 -8.72 12.48 -1.60
N ALA A 309 -9.05 11.47 -2.41
CA ALA A 309 -8.18 11.02 -3.49
C ALA A 309 -7.88 12.10 -4.55
N ASN A 310 -8.72 13.12 -4.70
CA ASN A 310 -8.47 14.24 -5.62
C ASN A 310 -7.21 15.02 -5.25
N LEU A 311 -6.77 14.99 -3.98
CA LEU A 311 -5.59 15.72 -3.50
C LEU A 311 -4.25 15.14 -3.98
N TYR A 312 -4.22 13.90 -4.50
CA TYR A 312 -2.96 13.25 -4.87
C TYR A 312 -3.03 12.40 -6.14
N PHE A 313 -4.19 11.84 -6.48
CA PHE A 313 -4.27 10.76 -7.47
C PHE A 313 -3.77 11.20 -8.86
N GLN A 314 -4.03 12.45 -9.24
CA GLN A 314 -3.58 13.00 -10.53
C GLN A 314 -2.05 13.10 -10.64
N GLU A 315 -1.34 13.31 -9.54
CA GLU A 315 0.12 13.43 -9.52
C GLU A 315 0.87 12.10 -9.43
N LEU A 316 0.17 10.99 -9.13
CA LEU A 316 0.77 9.66 -9.16
C LEU A 316 1.28 9.32 -10.56
N LYS A 317 2.47 8.72 -10.63
CA LYS A 317 3.10 8.30 -11.90
C LYS A 317 2.77 6.85 -12.24
N GLY A 318 2.85 6.54 -13.54
CA GLY A 318 2.60 5.19 -14.04
C GLY A 318 1.12 4.78 -14.04
N PRO A 319 0.81 3.51 -14.37
CA PRO A 319 -0.56 3.01 -14.38
C PRO A 319 -1.18 3.09 -12.98
N LYS A 320 -2.30 3.79 -12.86
CA LYS A 320 -3.00 4.01 -11.60
C LYS A 320 -4.49 3.80 -11.80
N TYR A 321 -5.07 3.05 -10.88
CA TYR A 321 -6.49 2.74 -10.89
C TYR A 321 -7.05 2.97 -9.50
N ILE A 322 -8.31 3.38 -9.46
CA ILE A 322 -9.06 3.51 -8.23
C ILE A 322 -10.35 2.70 -8.33
N ARG A 323 -10.79 2.19 -7.19
CA ARG A 323 -12.04 1.50 -7.02
C ARG A 323 -12.71 2.03 -5.74
N TYR A 324 -13.84 2.69 -5.91
CA TYR A 324 -14.75 2.97 -4.81
C TYR A 324 -15.79 1.86 -4.65
N GLU A 325 -15.95 1.37 -3.43
CA GLU A 325 -17.09 0.54 -3.04
C GLU A 325 -18.22 1.41 -2.50
N PRO A 326 -19.37 1.49 -3.21
CA PRO A 326 -20.50 2.29 -2.77
C PRO A 326 -21.12 1.70 -1.51
N ASN A 327 -21.59 2.57 -0.61
CA ASN A 327 -22.24 2.16 0.65
C ASN A 327 -21.35 1.31 1.58
N ALA A 328 -20.03 1.46 1.48
CA ALA A 328 -19.08 0.83 2.37
C ALA A 328 -18.23 1.87 3.11
N ASP A 329 -17.81 1.50 4.30
CA ASP A 329 -16.88 2.24 5.15
C ASP A 329 -15.46 1.66 4.99
N HIS A 330 -14.67 1.69 6.07
CA HIS A 330 -13.30 1.16 6.12
C HIS A 330 -13.22 -0.39 6.04
N GLY A 331 -14.34 -1.12 6.05
CA GLY A 331 -14.38 -2.59 6.06
C GLY A 331 -14.66 -3.24 4.71
N ILE A 332 -13.79 -3.06 3.70
CA ILE A 332 -13.96 -3.65 2.35
C ILE A 332 -12.96 -4.75 1.98
N ASP A 333 -12.07 -5.11 2.90
CA ASP A 333 -11.00 -6.09 2.71
C ASP A 333 -11.51 -7.49 2.38
N SER A 334 -12.68 -7.85 2.91
CA SER A 334 -13.36 -9.13 2.65
C SER A 334 -14.51 -9.03 1.64
N SER A 335 -14.71 -7.86 1.01
CA SER A 335 -15.79 -7.70 0.04
C SER A 335 -15.46 -8.44 -1.26
N MET A 336 -16.45 -9.17 -1.79
CA MET A 336 -16.27 -9.88 -3.07
C MET A 336 -15.86 -8.95 -4.22
N PRO A 337 -16.41 -7.72 -4.36
CA PRO A 337 -15.96 -6.81 -5.40
C PRO A 337 -14.50 -6.37 -5.27
N SER A 338 -14.00 -6.17 -4.05
CA SER A 338 -12.58 -5.85 -3.81
C SER A 338 -11.68 -7.06 -4.08
N ILE A 339 -12.10 -8.26 -3.66
CA ILE A 339 -11.38 -9.51 -3.93
C ILE A 339 -11.28 -9.78 -5.45
N THR A 340 -12.36 -9.60 -6.21
CA THR A 340 -12.32 -9.83 -7.67
C THR A 340 -11.51 -8.77 -8.40
N ALA A 341 -11.54 -7.52 -7.96
CA ALA A 341 -10.69 -6.45 -8.48
C ALA A 341 -9.20 -6.73 -8.22
N LEU A 342 -8.84 -7.07 -6.97
CA LEU A 342 -7.49 -7.45 -6.58
C LEU A 342 -6.98 -8.65 -7.41
N ALA A 343 -7.76 -9.73 -7.48
CA ALA A 343 -7.33 -10.95 -8.16
C ALA A 343 -7.09 -10.72 -9.67
N ASN A 344 -7.97 -9.98 -10.34
CA ASN A 344 -7.82 -9.66 -11.77
C ASN A 344 -6.69 -8.66 -12.03
N PHE A 345 -6.52 -7.65 -11.18
CA PHE A 345 -5.40 -6.71 -11.27
C PHE A 345 -4.07 -7.43 -11.07
N TYR A 346 -3.95 -8.20 -9.99
CA TYR A 346 -2.78 -9.00 -9.68
C TYR A 346 -2.44 -9.95 -10.83
N TYR A 347 -3.41 -10.73 -11.30
CA TYR A 347 -3.18 -11.65 -12.42
C TYR A 347 -2.76 -10.91 -13.70
N SER A 348 -3.36 -9.77 -14.00
CA SER A 348 -3.01 -8.97 -15.17
C SER A 348 -1.57 -8.46 -15.09
N VAL A 349 -1.15 -7.99 -13.91
CA VAL A 349 0.23 -7.55 -13.66
C VAL A 349 1.22 -8.70 -13.84
N ILE A 350 0.98 -9.86 -13.21
CA ILE A 350 1.94 -10.97 -13.30
C ILE A 350 1.98 -11.64 -14.67
N ASN A 351 0.87 -11.59 -15.41
CA ASN A 351 0.78 -12.17 -16.75
C ASN A 351 1.14 -11.18 -17.87
N GLY A 352 1.43 -9.91 -17.53
CA GLY A 352 1.71 -8.86 -18.52
C GLY A 352 0.52 -8.52 -19.42
N ASN A 353 -0.71 -8.70 -18.93
CA ASN A 353 -1.91 -8.32 -19.67
C ASN A 353 -2.08 -6.80 -19.68
N ALA A 354 -2.63 -6.27 -20.77
CA ALA A 354 -3.10 -4.89 -20.78
C ALA A 354 -4.21 -4.71 -19.72
N LEU A 355 -4.04 -3.71 -18.86
CA LEU A 355 -5.08 -3.25 -17.95
C LEU A 355 -6.06 -2.33 -18.71
N PRO A 356 -7.30 -2.12 -18.22
CA PRO A 356 -8.27 -1.26 -18.89
C PRO A 356 -7.75 0.17 -19.06
N ASP A 357 -7.89 0.73 -20.25
CA ASP A 357 -7.48 2.09 -20.56
C ASP A 357 -8.72 2.97 -20.74
N PHE A 358 -8.85 3.98 -19.88
CA PHE A 358 -9.93 4.95 -19.88
C PHE A 358 -9.46 6.25 -19.23
N ASP A 359 -10.12 7.34 -19.62
CA ASP A 359 -9.93 8.68 -19.06
C ASP A 359 -11.29 9.30 -18.75
N TRP A 360 -11.32 10.33 -17.91
CA TRP A 360 -12.56 11.03 -17.55
C TRP A 360 -12.36 12.52 -17.34
N GLU A 361 -13.42 13.28 -17.61
CA GLU A 361 -13.49 14.71 -17.31
C GLU A 361 -14.74 14.99 -16.48
N PHE A 362 -14.58 15.73 -15.39
CA PHE A 362 -15.66 16.27 -14.58
C PHE A 362 -15.70 17.80 -14.71
N LYS A 363 -16.89 18.34 -14.92
CA LYS A 363 -17.12 19.79 -15.03
C LYS A 363 -17.83 20.31 -13.79
N LYS A 364 -17.55 21.57 -13.43
CA LYS A 364 -18.18 22.28 -12.30
C LYS A 364 -19.71 22.24 -12.34
N ASN A 365 -20.31 22.28 -13.52
CA ASN A 365 -21.77 22.23 -13.68
C ASN A 365 -22.38 20.82 -13.46
N GLY A 366 -21.55 19.82 -13.10
CA GLY A 366 -21.94 18.43 -12.89
C GLY A 366 -21.97 17.58 -14.16
N SER A 367 -21.59 18.12 -15.32
CA SER A 367 -21.41 17.32 -16.52
C SER A 367 -20.17 16.44 -16.38
N PHE A 368 -20.27 15.18 -16.80
CA PHE A 368 -19.16 14.24 -16.81
C PHE A 368 -19.07 13.51 -18.13
N GLU A 369 -17.85 13.10 -18.48
CA GLU A 369 -17.56 12.25 -19.63
C GLU A 369 -16.50 11.24 -19.24
N VAL A 370 -16.68 9.99 -19.65
CA VAL A 370 -15.68 8.92 -19.59
C VAL A 370 -15.41 8.44 -21.01
N THR A 371 -14.16 8.48 -21.43
CA THR A 371 -13.70 7.98 -22.73
C THR A 371 -12.90 6.71 -22.51
N ALA A 372 -13.38 5.57 -23.03
CA ALA A 372 -12.76 4.27 -22.78
C ALA A 372 -12.14 3.67 -24.05
N GLN A 373 -10.81 3.53 -24.06
CA GLN A 373 -10.11 2.79 -25.13
C GLN A 373 -10.35 1.29 -24.98
N THR A 374 -10.30 0.78 -23.74
CA THR A 374 -10.78 -0.57 -23.42
C THR A 374 -12.27 -0.50 -23.17
N ARG A 375 -13.07 -1.13 -24.06
CA ARG A 375 -14.53 -1.10 -23.96
C ARG A 375 -15.04 -1.82 -22.70
N PRO A 376 -15.74 -1.13 -21.78
CA PRO A 376 -16.38 -1.78 -20.63
C PRO A 376 -17.63 -2.56 -21.06
N LYS A 377 -17.94 -3.63 -20.30
CA LYS A 377 -19.17 -4.42 -20.44
C LYS A 377 -20.39 -3.62 -20.01
N GLN A 378 -20.26 -2.84 -18.94
CA GLN A 378 -21.30 -1.98 -18.41
C GLN A 378 -20.66 -0.75 -17.75
N VAL A 379 -21.34 0.39 -17.84
CA VAL A 379 -20.97 1.62 -17.12
C VAL A 379 -22.14 2.05 -16.23
N ARG A 380 -21.84 2.43 -14.99
CA ARG A 380 -22.81 2.92 -14.02
C ARG A 380 -22.37 4.25 -13.45
N LEU A 381 -23.30 5.17 -13.29
CA LEU A 381 -23.14 6.38 -12.50
C LEU A 381 -23.64 6.10 -11.09
N TRP A 382 -22.79 6.28 -10.10
CA TRP A 382 -23.14 6.25 -8.69
C TRP A 382 -23.31 7.68 -8.18
N THR A 383 -24.39 7.95 -7.45
CA THR A 383 -24.65 9.26 -6.82
C THR A 383 -25.13 9.11 -5.38
N ALA A 384 -24.73 10.04 -4.52
CA ALA A 384 -25.27 10.22 -3.17
C ALA A 384 -25.53 11.71 -2.92
N THR A 385 -26.52 12.04 -2.10
CA THR A 385 -26.83 13.42 -1.69
C THR A 385 -26.79 13.51 -0.17
N ALA A 386 -26.18 14.57 0.34
CA ALA A 386 -26.01 14.85 1.77
C ALA A 386 -26.31 16.33 2.07
N PRO A 387 -26.80 16.67 3.28
CA PRO A 387 -27.02 18.06 3.67
C PRO A 387 -25.71 18.85 3.89
N THR A 388 -24.60 18.16 4.13
CA THR A 388 -23.25 18.72 4.31
C THR A 388 -22.24 17.91 3.48
N MET A 389 -20.96 18.30 3.47
CA MET A 389 -19.88 17.55 2.81
C MET A 389 -19.53 16.22 3.51
N ASP A 390 -20.25 15.83 4.56
CA ASP A 390 -20.05 14.59 5.31
C ASP A 390 -20.87 13.44 4.69
N PHE A 391 -20.26 12.75 3.72
CA PHE A 391 -20.85 11.59 3.04
C PHE A 391 -20.53 10.25 3.70
N ARG A 392 -19.98 10.26 4.92
CA ARG A 392 -19.57 9.02 5.60
C ARG A 392 -20.77 8.11 5.81
N LEU A 393 -20.56 6.80 5.72
CA LEU A 393 -21.62 5.80 5.85
C LEU A 393 -22.37 5.95 7.18
N LYS A 394 -21.64 6.26 8.26
CA LYS A 394 -22.22 6.51 9.58
C LYS A 394 -23.10 7.77 9.67
N THR A 395 -22.93 8.72 8.76
CA THR A 395 -23.62 10.00 8.75
C THR A 395 -24.88 9.93 7.88
N ILE A 396 -24.76 9.41 6.66
CA ILE A 396 -25.87 9.42 5.67
C ILE A 396 -26.46 8.03 5.37
N GLY A 397 -25.90 6.97 5.93
CA GLY A 397 -26.29 5.60 5.62
C GLY A 397 -25.91 5.18 4.20
N GLY A 398 -26.49 4.06 3.74
CA GLY A 398 -26.29 3.54 2.38
C GLY A 398 -27.01 4.38 1.32
N ALA A 399 -26.56 5.62 1.11
CA ALA A 399 -27.21 6.61 0.25
C ALA A 399 -26.77 6.53 -1.23
N TRP A 400 -25.65 5.85 -1.54
CA TRP A 400 -25.14 5.72 -2.89
C TRP A 400 -26.07 4.85 -3.74
N LYS A 401 -26.57 5.41 -4.85
CA LYS A 401 -27.46 4.74 -5.80
C LYS A 401 -26.83 4.71 -7.18
N SER A 402 -27.00 3.60 -7.90
CA SER A 402 -26.50 3.47 -9.27
C SER A 402 -27.59 3.65 -10.32
N SER A 403 -27.19 4.18 -11.46
CA SER A 403 -27.97 4.21 -12.70
C SER A 403 -27.06 3.84 -13.89
N PRO A 404 -27.59 3.17 -14.93
CA PRO A 404 -26.79 2.83 -16.10
C PRO A 404 -26.44 4.09 -16.91
N VAL A 405 -25.22 4.17 -17.45
CA VAL A 405 -24.82 5.20 -18.42
C VAL A 405 -24.72 4.56 -19.79
N SER A 406 -25.40 5.17 -20.76
CA SER A 406 -25.39 4.67 -22.15
C SER A 406 -24.13 5.14 -22.87
N ASN A 407 -23.63 4.30 -23.77
CA ASN A 407 -22.56 4.69 -24.69
C ASN A 407 -23.14 5.69 -25.71
N SER A 408 -22.63 6.93 -25.71
CA SER A 408 -23.05 8.00 -26.62
C SER A 408 -22.45 7.88 -28.03
N GLY A 409 -21.65 6.84 -28.28
CA GLY A 409 -20.87 6.61 -29.49
C GLY A 409 -19.38 6.50 -29.15
N GLU A 410 -18.62 5.73 -29.93
CA GLU A 410 -17.15 5.70 -29.87
C GLU A 410 -16.56 5.37 -28.47
N ASN A 411 -17.29 4.59 -27.65
CA ASN A 411 -16.92 4.27 -26.26
C ASN A 411 -16.82 5.50 -25.33
N VAL A 412 -17.59 6.53 -25.65
CA VAL A 412 -17.83 7.69 -24.79
C VAL A 412 -19.08 7.44 -23.94
N TYR A 413 -18.99 7.73 -22.65
CA TYR A 413 -20.08 7.61 -21.68
C TYR A 413 -20.23 8.93 -20.96
N ALA A 414 -21.28 9.68 -21.27
CA ALA A 414 -21.48 11.03 -20.74
C ALA A 414 -22.82 11.17 -20.02
N GLY A 415 -22.89 12.12 -19.10
CA GLY A 415 -24.10 12.45 -18.38
C GLY A 415 -23.97 13.76 -17.61
N ASN A 416 -24.97 14.05 -16.79
CA ASN A 416 -24.98 15.23 -15.94
C ASN A 416 -25.58 14.91 -14.58
N VAL A 417 -24.88 15.29 -13.52
CA VAL A 417 -25.35 15.25 -12.14
C VAL A 417 -25.82 16.65 -11.75
N PRO A 418 -27.13 16.88 -11.55
CA PRO A 418 -27.63 18.20 -11.18
C PRO A 418 -27.02 18.68 -9.85
N VAL A 419 -26.68 19.95 -9.80
CA VAL A 419 -26.41 20.64 -8.53
C VAL A 419 -27.71 20.67 -7.72
N PRO A 420 -27.75 20.15 -6.49
CA PRO A 420 -28.97 20.21 -5.68
C PRO A 420 -29.28 21.65 -5.24
N GLU A 421 -30.55 21.97 -5.02
CA GLU A 421 -30.96 23.29 -4.50
C GLU A 421 -30.42 23.54 -3.06
N GLU A 422 -30.32 22.48 -2.26
CA GLU A 422 -29.76 22.48 -0.91
C GLU A 422 -28.82 21.27 -0.72
N GLY A 423 -27.77 21.45 0.08
CA GLY A 423 -26.79 20.42 0.37
C GLY A 423 -25.84 20.15 -0.80
N PHE A 424 -25.38 18.91 -0.92
CA PHE A 424 -24.33 18.50 -1.84
C PHE A 424 -24.67 17.15 -2.47
N THR A 425 -24.23 16.94 -3.71
CA THR A 425 -24.30 15.64 -4.39
C THR A 425 -22.92 15.22 -4.81
N ALA A 426 -22.49 14.04 -4.37
CA ALA A 426 -21.25 13.41 -4.81
C ALA A 426 -21.56 12.32 -5.85
N TYR A 427 -20.63 12.11 -6.79
CA TYR A 427 -20.80 11.10 -7.82
C TYR A 427 -19.47 10.51 -8.29
N PHE A 428 -19.52 9.28 -8.81
CA PHE A 428 -18.42 8.66 -9.55
C PHE A 428 -18.98 7.71 -10.60
N VAL A 429 -18.16 7.38 -11.60
CA VAL A 429 -18.52 6.46 -12.67
C VAL A 429 -17.78 5.14 -12.46
N GLU A 430 -18.54 4.04 -12.44
CA GLU A 430 -18.04 2.67 -12.36
C GLU A 430 -18.04 2.03 -13.76
N MET A 431 -16.90 1.47 -14.15
CA MET A 431 -16.73 0.73 -15.39
C MET A 431 -16.47 -0.74 -15.07
N ILE A 432 -17.35 -1.61 -15.55
CA ILE A 432 -17.30 -3.06 -15.32
C ILE A 432 -16.66 -3.74 -16.53
N TYR A 433 -15.64 -4.55 -16.31
CA TYR A 433 -14.87 -5.26 -17.32
C TYR A 433 -14.93 -6.77 -17.12
N PRO A 434 -14.92 -7.56 -18.21
CA PRO A 434 -14.64 -8.98 -18.10
C PRO A 434 -13.18 -9.16 -17.63
N GLY A 435 -12.98 -9.92 -16.54
CA GLY A 435 -11.65 -10.19 -16.01
C GLY A 435 -10.97 -11.37 -16.69
N PRO A 436 -9.62 -11.38 -16.77
CA PRO A 436 -8.86 -12.51 -17.33
C PRO A 436 -9.03 -13.82 -16.56
N LEU A 437 -9.49 -13.77 -15.30
CA LEU A 437 -9.82 -14.96 -14.50
C LEU A 437 -11.27 -15.44 -14.71
N GLY A 438 -12.00 -14.91 -15.69
CA GLY A 438 -13.39 -15.28 -15.98
C GLY A 438 -14.42 -14.68 -15.02
N MET A 439 -13.99 -13.82 -14.09
CA MET A 439 -14.86 -13.06 -13.19
C MET A 439 -14.82 -11.58 -13.58
N ASP A 440 -15.99 -10.95 -13.68
CA ASP A 440 -16.06 -9.51 -13.89
C ASP A 440 -15.43 -8.76 -12.70
N TYR A 441 -14.83 -7.62 -12.98
CA TYR A 441 -14.33 -6.67 -11.97
C TYR A 441 -14.63 -5.25 -12.45
N SER A 442 -14.62 -4.28 -11.53
CA SER A 442 -14.83 -2.88 -11.89
C SER A 442 -13.78 -1.96 -11.31
N LEU A 443 -13.51 -0.94 -12.10
CA LEU A 443 -12.69 0.23 -11.77
C LEU A 443 -13.61 1.45 -11.77
N THR A 444 -13.19 2.51 -11.09
CA THR A 444 -13.98 3.73 -10.99
C THR A 444 -13.15 4.94 -11.41
N THR A 445 -13.83 6.02 -11.72
CA THR A 445 -13.24 7.36 -11.69
C THR A 445 -12.98 7.79 -10.24
N LEU A 446 -12.38 8.96 -10.07
CA LEU A 446 -12.44 9.69 -8.80
C LEU A 446 -13.88 10.12 -8.46
N ILE A 447 -14.09 10.61 -7.24
CA ILE A 447 -15.35 11.21 -6.81
C ILE A 447 -15.36 12.70 -7.20
N GLY A 448 -16.40 13.10 -7.92
CA GLY A 448 -16.70 14.48 -8.27
C GLY A 448 -17.85 15.02 -7.42
N ILE A 449 -17.82 16.32 -7.17
CA ILE A 449 -18.90 17.07 -6.52
C ILE A 449 -19.15 18.31 -7.39
N PRO A 450 -20.36 18.51 -7.93
CA PRO A 450 -20.68 19.72 -8.70
C PRO A 450 -20.43 20.99 -7.88
N ASN A 451 -19.98 22.06 -8.53
CA ASN A 451 -19.61 23.37 -7.99
C ASN A 451 -18.39 23.44 -7.06
N THR A 452 -17.72 22.34 -6.75
CA THR A 452 -16.47 22.35 -5.96
C THR A 452 -15.22 21.97 -6.76
N ALA A 453 -15.39 21.28 -7.90
CA ALA A 453 -14.29 20.77 -8.74
C ALA A 453 -13.44 21.86 -9.41
#